data_AF-A0A6I7FIQ0-F1
#
_entry.id   AF-A0A6I7FIQ0-F1
#
_cell.length_a   1.000
_cell.length_b   1.000
_cell.length_c   1.000
_cell.angle_alpha   90.00
_cell.angle_beta   90.00
_cell.angle_gamma   90.00
#
_symmetry.space_group_name_H-M   'P 1'
#
loop_
_entity.id
_entity.type
_entity.pdbx_description
1 polymer ?
#
loop_
_entity_poly.entity_id
_entity_poly.type
_entity_poly.pdbx_seq_one_letter_code
_entity_poly.pdbx_strand_id
1 'polypeptide(L)'
;MRFLRRKDKTTKLEAVVIGKVKIDLHRKDREFEAAYALDNAEGVKTLLSDYPKFVSRKRLGEYEAAEVLLDLHKAIELADLTDRQREAIRLVYFEDLTQVEAGKRMGISQITLREYVEAATEKIADIYYYWAGHSEGYAMGGRVDG
;
A
#
# COMPACT_ATOMS: atom_id res chain seq x y z
N MET A 1 52.98 29.69 50.82
CA MET A 1 52.31 28.40 51.15
C MET A 1 50.84 28.69 51.36
N ARG A 2 49.82 28.05 50.78
CA ARG A 2 49.69 26.86 49.92
C ARG A 2 48.37 27.04 49.16
N PHE A 3 48.40 26.77 47.87
CA PHE A 3 47.26 26.70 46.96
C PHE A 3 46.21 25.68 47.44
N LEU A 4 44.93 26.04 47.39
CA LEU A 4 43.83 25.06 47.27
C LEU A 4 42.91 25.49 46.12
N ARG A 5 43.32 25.07 44.94
CA ARG A 5 42.57 25.07 43.68
C ARG A 5 41.29 24.24 43.87
N ARG A 6 40.12 24.89 43.93
CA ARG A 6 38.84 24.21 43.71
C ARG A 6 38.90 23.58 42.31
N LYS A 7 38.68 22.27 42.22
CA LYS A 7 38.53 21.58 40.93
C LYS A 7 37.10 21.83 40.45
N ASP A 8 36.96 22.66 39.42
CA ASP A 8 35.75 22.75 38.62
C ASP A 8 35.45 21.35 38.05
N LYS A 9 34.36 20.73 38.51
CA LYS A 9 33.83 19.51 37.91
C LYS A 9 33.00 19.93 36.71
N THR A 10 33.59 19.80 35.53
CA THR A 10 32.96 19.92 34.23
C THR A 10 31.76 18.96 34.12
N THR A 11 30.57 19.56 33.99
CA THR A 11 29.44 19.15 33.15
C THR A 11 29.36 17.68 32.74
N LYS A 12 28.50 16.90 33.42
CA LYS A 12 27.75 15.84 32.75
C LYS A 12 26.38 16.42 32.41
N LEU A 13 26.22 16.89 31.17
CA LEU A 13 24.90 16.99 30.57
C LEU A 13 24.38 15.55 30.53
N GLU A 14 23.42 15.23 31.39
CA GLU A 14 22.67 13.99 31.25
C GLU A 14 21.98 14.05 29.89
N ALA A 15 22.49 13.27 28.95
CA ALA A 15 21.83 13.05 27.69
C ALA A 15 20.45 12.47 28.02
N VAL A 16 19.40 13.27 27.84
CA VAL A 16 18.04 12.76 27.74
C VAL A 16 18.06 11.76 26.60
N VAL A 17 18.07 10.47 26.94
CA VAL A 17 17.84 9.41 25.98
C VAL A 17 16.36 9.51 25.62
N ILE A 18 16.04 10.34 24.63
CA ILE A 18 14.75 10.28 23.94
C ILE A 18 14.68 8.85 23.39
N GLY A 19 13.73 8.08 23.90
CA GLY A 19 13.66 6.64 23.74
C GLY A 19 13.97 6.21 22.31
N LYS A 20 15.00 5.39 22.15
CA LYS A 20 15.25 4.68 20.89
C LYS A 20 14.17 3.61 20.76
N VAL A 21 12.99 4.02 20.33
CA VAL A 21 11.92 3.10 19.99
C VAL A 21 12.42 2.34 18.75
N LYS A 22 12.90 1.12 18.97
CA LYS A 22 13.16 0.15 17.90
C LYS A 22 11.80 -0.38 17.41
N ILE A 23 10.94 0.48 16.88
CA ILE A 23 9.89 0.01 15.99
C ILE A 23 10.67 -0.47 14.77
N ASP A 24 10.69 -1.79 14.56
CA ASP A 24 11.15 -2.40 13.32
C ASP A 24 10.16 -1.96 12.24
N LEU A 25 10.38 -0.74 11.71
CA LEU A 25 9.58 -0.13 10.64
C LEU A 25 9.42 -1.13 9.48
N HIS A 26 10.44 -1.96 9.26
CA HIS A 26 10.51 -2.95 8.18
C HIS A 26 9.86 -4.30 8.47
N ARG A 27 9.41 -4.62 9.69
CA ARG A 27 8.71 -5.90 9.94
C ARG A 27 7.35 -5.92 9.26
N LYS A 28 6.61 -4.81 9.38
CA LYS A 28 5.28 -4.66 8.76
C LYS A 28 5.38 -4.59 7.24
N ASP A 29 6.41 -3.95 6.69
CA ASP A 29 6.69 -3.95 5.25
C ASP A 29 6.80 -5.39 4.73
N ARG A 30 7.57 -6.26 5.41
CA ARG A 30 7.70 -7.67 4.99
C ARG A 30 6.40 -8.48 5.10
N GLU A 31 5.58 -8.23 6.12
CA GLU A 31 4.28 -8.89 6.28
C GLU A 31 3.29 -8.41 5.22
N PHE A 32 3.33 -7.13 4.86
CA PHE A 32 2.52 -6.55 3.79
C PHE A 32 2.95 -7.08 2.42
N GLU A 33 4.25 -7.05 2.10
CA GLU A 33 4.82 -7.60 0.86
C GLU A 33 4.54 -9.11 0.73
N ALA A 34 4.60 -9.86 1.84
CA ALA A 34 4.24 -11.27 1.83
C ALA A 34 2.73 -11.53 1.65
N ALA A 35 1.88 -10.63 2.15
CA ALA A 35 0.43 -10.74 2.04
C ALA A 35 -0.11 -10.26 0.69
N TYR A 36 0.54 -9.27 0.08
CA TYR A 36 0.13 -8.65 -1.17
C TYR A 36 1.34 -8.55 -2.10
N ALA A 37 1.46 -9.52 -3.01
CA ALA A 37 2.43 -9.44 -4.10
C ALA A 37 1.91 -8.44 -5.16
N LEU A 38 2.12 -7.14 -4.93
CA LEU A 38 1.48 -6.06 -5.71
C LEU A 38 2.06 -5.89 -7.12
N ASP A 39 3.13 -6.60 -7.45
CA ASP A 39 3.74 -6.64 -8.77
C ASP A 39 2.95 -7.50 -9.80
N ASN A 40 1.83 -8.09 -9.38
CA ASN A 40 0.92 -8.85 -10.23
C ASN A 40 -0.56 -8.55 -9.92
N ALA A 41 -1.42 -8.91 -10.88
CA ALA A 41 -2.86 -8.63 -10.80
C ALA A 41 -3.56 -9.28 -9.60
N GLU A 42 -3.14 -10.47 -9.18
CA GLU A 42 -3.78 -11.18 -8.07
C GLU A 42 -3.54 -10.50 -6.72
N GLY A 43 -2.31 -10.01 -6.48
CA GLY A 43 -2.00 -9.19 -5.31
C GLY A 43 -2.81 -7.90 -5.29
N VAL A 44 -2.96 -7.23 -6.44
CA VAL A 44 -3.79 -6.03 -6.57
C VAL A 44 -5.27 -6.34 -6.28
N LYS A 45 -5.83 -7.43 -6.80
CA LYS A 45 -7.22 -7.86 -6.49
C LYS A 45 -7.40 -8.11 -5.00
N THR A 46 -6.40 -8.72 -4.37
CA THR A 46 -6.41 -8.99 -2.92
C THR A 46 -6.41 -7.68 -2.14
N LEU A 47 -5.56 -6.72 -2.52
CA LEU A 47 -5.53 -5.39 -1.89
C LEU A 47 -6.85 -4.62 -2.08
N LEU A 48 -7.41 -4.63 -3.29
CA LEU A 48 -8.71 -4.01 -3.59
C LEU A 48 -9.85 -4.62 -2.76
N SER A 49 -9.86 -5.95 -2.61
CA SER A 49 -10.86 -6.65 -1.77
C SER A 49 -10.75 -6.25 -0.30
N ASP A 50 -9.53 -6.01 0.19
CA ASP A 50 -9.24 -5.57 1.55
C ASP A 50 -9.38 -4.05 1.74
N TYR A 51 -9.81 -3.29 0.73
CA TYR A 51 -10.00 -1.84 0.83
C TYR A 51 -10.82 -1.41 2.08
N PRO A 52 -11.97 -2.04 2.40
CA PRO A 52 -12.76 -1.68 3.58
C PRO A 52 -12.00 -1.88 4.91
N LYS A 53 -11.11 -2.88 4.98
CA LYS A 53 -10.25 -3.13 6.14
C LYS A 53 -9.25 -1.99 6.34
N PHE A 54 -8.60 -1.51 5.29
CA PHE A 54 -7.68 -0.36 5.38
C PHE A 54 -8.42 0.94 5.70
N VAL A 55 -9.61 1.17 5.12
CA VAL A 55 -10.46 2.32 5.49
C VAL A 55 -10.81 2.30 6.97
N SER A 56 -11.16 1.13 7.51
CA SER A 56 -11.48 0.97 8.94
C SER A 56 -10.27 1.25 9.83
N ARG A 57 -9.10 0.70 9.49
CA ARG A 57 -7.83 0.94 10.20
C ARG A 57 -7.42 2.41 10.19
N LYS A 58 -7.53 3.08 9.03
CA LYS A 58 -7.30 4.53 8.90
C LYS A 58 -8.21 5.33 9.84
N ARG A 59 -9.50 4.97 9.94
CA ARG A 59 -10.45 5.65 10.85
C ARG A 59 -10.07 5.48 12.33
N LEU A 60 -9.36 4.41 12.68
CA LEU A 60 -8.81 4.18 14.01
C LEU A 60 -7.46 4.90 14.25
N GLY A 61 -6.96 5.65 13.26
CA GLY A 61 -5.73 6.43 13.36
C GLY A 61 -4.47 5.68 12.96
N GLU A 62 -4.57 4.51 12.31
CA GLU A 62 -3.41 3.80 11.78
C GLU A 62 -2.89 4.52 10.52
N TYR A 63 -1.76 5.23 10.66
CA TYR A 63 -1.13 6.00 9.59
C TYR A 63 -0.68 5.11 8.43
N GLU A 64 -0.18 3.90 8.71
CA GLU A 64 0.25 2.96 7.68
C GLU A 64 -0.92 2.53 6.78
N ALA A 65 -2.14 2.44 7.34
CA ALA A 65 -3.32 2.17 6.53
C ALA A 65 -3.71 3.35 5.63
N ALA A 66 -3.42 4.59 6.04
CA ALA A 66 -3.61 5.76 5.19
C ALA A 66 -2.59 5.81 4.04
N GLU A 67 -1.34 5.42 4.29
CA GLU A 67 -0.28 5.33 3.26
C GLU A 67 -0.64 4.30 2.19
N VAL A 68 -1.04 3.08 2.58
CA VAL A 68 -1.49 2.04 1.64
C VAL A 68 -2.66 2.52 0.77
N LEU A 69 -3.63 3.22 1.36
CA LEU A 69 -4.77 3.78 0.61
C LEU A 69 -4.32 4.89 -0.35
N LEU A 70 -3.38 5.73 0.06
CA LEU A 70 -2.85 6.81 -0.77
C LEU A 70 -2.12 6.23 -1.99
N ASP A 71 -1.28 5.22 -1.77
CA ASP A 71 -0.52 4.56 -2.83
C ASP A 71 -1.45 3.81 -3.80
N LEU A 72 -2.47 3.11 -3.29
CA LEU A 72 -3.48 2.46 -4.13
C LEU A 72 -4.23 3.47 -5.00
N HIS A 73 -4.69 4.58 -4.41
CA HIS A 73 -5.35 5.64 -5.18
C HIS A 73 -4.40 6.21 -6.23
N LYS A 74 -3.13 6.44 -5.88
CA LYS A 74 -2.15 6.96 -6.83
C LYS A 74 -1.85 5.98 -7.96
N ALA A 75 -1.76 4.69 -7.66
CA ALA A 75 -1.56 3.65 -8.68
C ALA A 75 -2.74 3.61 -9.66
N ILE A 76 -3.99 3.67 -9.17
CA ILE A 76 -5.20 3.73 -10.01
C ILE A 76 -5.21 4.98 -10.91
N GLU A 77 -4.76 6.13 -10.40
CA GLU A 77 -4.65 7.37 -11.19
C GLU A 77 -3.61 7.26 -12.30
N LEU A 78 -2.48 6.59 -12.04
CA LEU A 78 -1.37 6.46 -13.00
C LEU A 78 -1.55 5.31 -14.00
N ALA A 79 -2.37 4.30 -13.69
CA ALA A 79 -2.52 3.06 -14.46
C ALA A 79 -3.19 3.21 -15.85
N ASP A 80 -3.47 4.44 -16.32
CA ASP A 80 -4.10 4.71 -17.62
C ASP A 80 -5.31 3.80 -17.92
N LEU A 81 -6.21 3.69 -16.93
CA LEU A 81 -7.42 2.89 -17.05
C LEU A 81 -8.42 3.57 -18.00
N THR A 82 -9.03 2.78 -18.88
CA THR A 82 -10.19 3.25 -19.64
C THR A 82 -11.36 3.52 -18.69
N ASP A 83 -12.31 4.34 -19.13
CA ASP A 83 -13.50 4.63 -18.30
C ASP A 83 -14.27 3.36 -17.93
N ARG A 84 -14.31 2.37 -18.82
CA ARG A 84 -14.98 1.08 -18.58
C ARG A 84 -14.21 0.20 -17.59
N GLN A 85 -12.88 0.21 -17.66
CA GLN A 85 -12.02 -0.47 -16.67
C GLN A 85 -12.19 0.15 -15.27
N ARG A 86 -12.16 1.49 -15.20
CA ARG A 86 -12.37 2.24 -13.95
C ARG A 86 -13.77 2.01 -13.37
N GLU A 87 -14.79 2.00 -14.21
CA GLU A 87 -16.16 1.68 -13.82
C GLU A 87 -16.27 0.26 -13.26
N ALA A 88 -15.66 -0.74 -13.90
CA ALA A 88 -15.66 -2.12 -13.43
C ALA A 88 -15.02 -2.27 -12.04
N ILE A 89 -13.83 -1.69 -11.83
CA ILE A 89 -13.16 -1.68 -10.52
C ILE A 89 -14.04 -1.04 -9.44
N ARG A 90 -14.62 0.12 -9.76
CA ARG A 90 -15.48 0.86 -8.83
C ARG A 90 -16.69 0.05 -8.40
N LEU A 91 -17.40 -0.56 -9.35
CA LEU A 91 -18.60 -1.35 -9.07
C LEU A 91 -18.26 -2.57 -8.20
N VAL A 92 -17.21 -3.30 -8.56
CA VAL A 92 -16.86 -4.55 -7.87
C VAL A 92 -16.27 -4.31 -6.49
N TYR A 93 -15.29 -3.41 -6.37
CA TYR A 93 -14.49 -3.28 -5.15
C TYR A 93 -14.90 -2.12 -4.24
N PHE A 94 -15.52 -1.06 -4.78
CA PHE A 94 -15.93 0.11 -3.97
C PHE A 94 -17.43 0.15 -3.71
N GLU A 95 -18.25 -0.46 -4.58
CA GLU A 95 -19.70 -0.60 -4.38
C GLU A 95 -20.13 -2.02 -3.98
N ASP A 96 -19.17 -2.94 -3.81
CA ASP A 96 -19.40 -4.31 -3.34
C ASP A 96 -20.41 -5.11 -4.19
N LEU A 97 -20.50 -4.80 -5.48
CA LEU A 97 -21.34 -5.56 -6.42
C LEU A 97 -20.61 -6.84 -6.82
N THR A 98 -21.35 -7.95 -6.91
CA THR A 98 -20.83 -9.15 -7.55
C THR A 98 -20.53 -8.86 -9.02
N GLN A 99 -19.61 -9.62 -9.63
CA GLN A 99 -19.31 -9.47 -11.06
C GLN A 99 -20.56 -9.64 -11.96
N VAL A 100 -21.53 -10.45 -11.53
CA VAL A 100 -22.78 -10.62 -12.27
C VAL A 100 -23.62 -9.34 -12.21
N GLU A 101 -23.73 -8.71 -11.04
CA GLU A 101 -24.50 -7.48 -10.86
C GLU A 101 -23.83 -6.28 -11.52
N ALA A 102 -22.50 -6.16 -11.39
CA ALA A 102 -21.73 -5.12 -12.06
C ALA A 102 -21.81 -5.26 -13.59
N GLY A 103 -21.74 -6.47 -14.14
CA GLY A 103 -21.94 -6.72 -15.57
C GLY A 103 -23.32 -6.27 -16.04
N LYS A 104 -24.38 -6.64 -15.32
CA LYS A 104 -25.75 -6.17 -15.59
C LYS A 104 -25.85 -4.64 -15.53
N ARG A 105 -25.24 -4.01 -14.51
CA ARG A 105 -25.24 -2.55 -14.33
C ARG A 105 -24.55 -1.83 -15.49
N MET A 106 -23.49 -2.43 -16.02
CA MET A 106 -22.72 -1.91 -17.16
C MET A 106 -23.31 -2.30 -18.53
N GLY A 107 -24.34 -3.14 -18.58
CA GLY A 107 -24.93 -3.63 -19.84
C GLY A 107 -24.02 -4.59 -20.62
N ILE A 108 -23.16 -5.34 -19.93
CA ILE A 108 -22.20 -6.29 -20.52
C ILE A 108 -22.33 -7.67 -19.87
N SER A 109 -21.71 -8.67 -20.50
CA SER A 109 -21.61 -10.00 -19.92
C SER A 109 -20.69 -10.02 -18.68
N GLN A 110 -20.90 -10.97 -17.78
CA GLN A 110 -19.99 -11.21 -16.65
C GLN A 110 -18.56 -11.55 -17.13
N ILE A 111 -18.42 -12.22 -18.29
CA ILE A 111 -17.11 -12.53 -18.89
C ILE A 111 -16.39 -11.25 -19.30
N THR A 112 -17.07 -10.35 -20.00
CA THR A 112 -16.50 -9.05 -20.41
C THR A 112 -16.14 -8.19 -19.21
N LEU A 113 -16.96 -8.19 -18.15
CA LEU A 113 -16.61 -7.50 -16.91
C LEU A 113 -15.33 -8.08 -16.30
N ARG A 114 -15.21 -9.42 -16.23
CA ARG A 114 -14.01 -10.09 -15.72
C ARG A 114 -12.77 -9.67 -16.51
N GLU A 115 -12.85 -9.58 -17.83
CA GLU A 115 -11.76 -9.10 -18.68
C GLU A 115 -11.39 -7.63 -18.38
N TYR A 116 -12.38 -6.77 -18.12
CA TYR A 116 -12.11 -5.39 -17.70
C TYR A 116 -11.46 -5.30 -16.34
N VAL A 117 -11.87 -6.11 -15.37
CA VAL A 117 -11.24 -6.19 -14.06
C VAL A 117 -9.81 -6.69 -14.20
N GLU A 118 -9.58 -7.78 -14.94
CA GLU A 118 -8.24 -8.35 -15.16
C GLU A 118 -7.29 -7.32 -15.74
N ALA A 119 -7.65 -6.73 -16.88
CA ALA A 119 -6.83 -5.74 -17.56
C ALA A 119 -6.58 -4.48 -16.71
N ALA A 120 -7.56 -4.09 -15.88
CA ALA A 120 -7.37 -2.97 -14.95
C ALA A 120 -6.37 -3.33 -13.85
N THR A 121 -6.47 -4.52 -13.27
CA THR A 121 -5.59 -4.97 -12.19
C THR A 121 -4.16 -5.25 -12.67
N GLU A 122 -3.97 -5.71 -13.91
CA GLU A 122 -2.65 -5.81 -14.54
C GLU A 122 -2.00 -4.44 -14.70
N LYS A 123 -2.73 -3.45 -15.22
CA LYS A 123 -2.23 -2.08 -15.37
C LYS A 123 -1.88 -1.42 -14.03
N ILE A 124 -2.67 -1.66 -12.99
CA ILE A 124 -2.36 -1.18 -11.63
C ILE A 124 -1.10 -1.88 -11.10
N ALA A 125 -0.97 -3.19 -11.33
CA ALA A 125 0.21 -3.94 -10.93
C ALA A 125 1.48 -3.45 -11.64
N ASP A 126 1.39 -3.03 -12.90
CA ASP A 126 2.51 -2.45 -13.63
C ASP A 126 3.03 -1.15 -12.95
N ILE A 127 2.17 -0.37 -12.30
CA ILE A 127 2.59 0.81 -11.53
C ILE A 127 3.36 0.39 -10.27
N TYR A 128 2.85 -0.60 -9.51
CA TYR A 128 3.56 -1.11 -8.34
C TYR A 128 4.89 -1.78 -8.71
N TYR A 129 4.93 -2.53 -9.81
CA TYR A 129 6.15 -3.10 -10.36
C TYR A 129 7.16 -2.00 -10.72
N TYR A 130 6.71 -0.91 -11.34
CA TYR A 130 7.56 0.24 -11.62
C TYR A 130 8.13 0.86 -10.33
N TRP A 131 7.30 1.11 -9.33
CA TRP A 131 7.73 1.66 -8.03
C TRP A 131 8.71 0.76 -7.28
N ALA A 132 8.49 -0.55 -7.30
CA ALA A 132 9.37 -1.55 -6.72
C ALA A 132 10.77 -1.52 -7.37
N GLY A 133 10.83 -1.37 -8.70
CA GLY A 133 12.08 -1.17 -9.45
C GLY A 133 12.81 0.15 -9.17
N HIS A 134 12.14 1.14 -8.59
CA HIS A 134 12.69 2.48 -8.29
C HIS A 134 12.93 2.72 -6.78
N SER A 135 12.93 1.66 -5.97
CA SER A 135 13.19 1.71 -4.52
C SER A 135 12.16 2.51 -3.72
N GLU A 136 10.90 2.54 -4.14
CA GLU A 136 9.81 3.23 -3.44
C GLU A 136 9.14 2.38 -2.33
N GLY A 137 9.75 1.24 -1.96
CA GLY A 137 9.33 0.44 -0.80
C GLY A 137 8.58 -0.87 -1.12
N TYR A 138 8.39 -1.20 -2.40
CA TYR A 138 7.68 -2.41 -2.85
C TYR A 138 8.64 -3.52 -3.31
N ALA A 139 8.24 -4.78 -3.15
CA ALA A 139 9.01 -5.94 -3.57
C ALA A 139 8.69 -6.39 -5.00
N MET A 140 9.69 -7.01 -5.63
CA MET A 140 9.61 -7.66 -6.94
C MET A 140 9.66 -9.18 -6.75
N GLY A 141 8.89 -9.94 -7.53
CA GLY A 141 9.04 -11.40 -7.64
C GLY A 141 7.76 -12.24 -7.58
N GLY A 142 6.58 -11.63 -7.48
CA GLY A 142 5.30 -12.30 -7.63
C GLY A 142 4.81 -12.36 -9.08
N ARG A 143 5.34 -11.51 -9.97
CA ARG A 143 5.05 -11.56 -11.39
C ARG A 143 5.75 -12.77 -12.02
N VAL A 144 4.96 -13.75 -12.47
CA VAL A 144 5.45 -14.83 -13.33
C VAL A 144 5.41 -14.29 -14.75
N ASP A 145 6.57 -14.00 -15.32
CA ASP A 145 6.66 -13.53 -16.70
C ASP A 145 5.89 -14.49 -17.62
N GLY A 146 4.95 -13.92 -18.40
CA GLY A 146 4.15 -14.65 -19.39
C GLY A 146 4.97 -15.10 -20.59
#